data_AF-A0A4Q2XXA7-F1
#
_entry.id   AF-A0A4Q2XXA7-F1
#
_cell.length_a   1.000
_cell.length_b   1.000
_cell.length_c   1.000
_cell.angle_alpha   90.00
_cell.angle_beta   90.00
_cell.angle_gamma   90.00
#
_symmetry.space_group_name_H-M   'P 1'
#
loop_
_entity.id
_entity.type
_entity.pdbx_description
1 polymer ?
#
loop_
_entity_poly.entity_id
_entity_poly.type
_entity_poly.pdbx_seq_one_letter_code
_entity_poly.pdbx_strand_id
1 'polypeptide(L)'
;MRTLLMAMVSLVAVGWLSAAEPNAFPYDEFAKFVEKIPGEDVGGVKMVAAFLKAAPAGGTLDPAKANFRIRMADGSAVPMRCDTLPAKAEDSTDPVDRKRIQMGFTHKLWIPKDAEKYKGAALLNDLPQGFLEIQFPLPPREVPAP
;
A
#
# COMPACT_ATOMS: atom_id res chain seq x y z
N MET A 1 -19.80 -4.89 56.52
CA MET A 1 -18.90 -5.13 55.37
C MET A 1 -18.54 -3.79 54.75
N ARG A 2 -17.29 -3.34 54.91
CA ARG A 2 -16.78 -2.08 54.36
C ARG A 2 -16.20 -2.37 52.98
N THR A 3 -16.86 -1.88 51.93
CA THR A 3 -16.36 -1.96 50.56
C THR A 3 -15.20 -0.98 50.42
N LEU A 4 -13.99 -1.51 50.28
CA LEU A 4 -12.78 -0.74 50.03
C LEU A 4 -12.80 -0.26 48.57
N LEU A 5 -12.80 1.05 48.39
CA LEU A 5 -12.76 1.73 47.10
C LEU A 5 -11.40 1.47 46.46
N MET A 6 -11.37 0.71 45.36
CA MET A 6 -10.16 0.52 44.55
C MET A 6 -9.89 1.81 43.76
N ALA A 7 -8.80 2.49 44.12
CA ALA A 7 -8.22 3.54 43.30
C ALA A 7 -7.64 2.90 42.02
N MET A 8 -8.24 3.19 40.86
CA MET A 8 -7.57 2.97 39.58
C MET A 8 -6.98 4.29 39.09
N VAL A 9 -5.65 4.29 39.12
CA VAL A 9 -4.72 5.28 38.61
C VAL A 9 -5.07 5.62 37.16
N SER A 10 -5.30 6.91 36.91
CA SER A 10 -5.30 7.48 35.57
C SER A 10 -3.92 7.30 34.92
N LEU A 11 -3.84 6.55 33.83
CA LEU A 11 -2.73 6.67 32.89
C LEU A 11 -3.17 7.58 31.75
N VAL A 12 -2.87 8.87 31.88
CA VAL A 12 -2.88 9.81 30.76
C VAL A 12 -1.58 9.55 29.98
N ALA A 13 -1.68 8.86 28.85
CA ALA A 13 -0.62 8.87 27.84
C ALA A 13 -0.82 10.13 26.99
N VAL A 14 -0.07 11.19 27.34
CA VAL A 14 0.10 12.38 26.51
C VAL A 14 0.93 11.99 25.29
N GLY A 15 0.36 12.19 24.11
CA GLY A 15 1.06 12.07 22.83
C GLY A 15 0.06 12.23 21.71
N TRP A 16 -0.36 13.48 21.45
CA TRP A 16 -1.16 13.81 20.28
C TRP A 16 -0.35 13.47 19.02
N LEU A 17 -0.68 12.37 18.36
CA LEU A 17 -0.54 12.26 16.92
C LEU A 17 -1.94 12.04 16.36
N SER A 18 -2.28 12.92 15.42
CA SER A 18 -3.35 12.86 14.43
C SER A 18 -4.13 11.56 14.43
N ALA A 19 -5.47 11.64 14.48
CA ALA A 19 -6.39 10.56 14.14
C ALA A 19 -5.73 9.64 13.10
N ALA A 20 -5.40 8.41 13.51
CA ALA A 20 -4.75 7.44 12.64
C ALA A 20 -5.58 7.40 11.36
N GLU A 21 -5.03 7.95 10.27
CA GLU A 21 -5.80 8.05 9.05
C GLU A 21 -6.19 6.62 8.66
N PRO A 22 -7.47 6.35 8.38
CA PRO A 22 -8.01 4.99 8.34
C PRO A 22 -7.34 4.08 7.29
N ASN A 23 -6.53 4.64 6.39
CA ASN A 23 -5.78 3.93 5.38
C ASN A 23 -4.25 4.12 5.47
N ALA A 24 -3.72 4.52 6.63
CA ALA A 24 -2.29 4.63 6.85
C ALA A 24 -1.64 3.26 7.01
N PHE A 25 -0.77 2.90 6.07
CA PHE A 25 0.08 1.73 6.18
C PHE A 25 1.53 2.15 6.41
N PRO A 26 2.18 1.75 7.53
CA PRO A 26 3.57 2.11 7.80
C PRO A 26 4.52 1.66 6.69
N TYR A 27 5.36 2.57 6.19
CA TYR A 27 6.27 2.26 5.10
C TYR A 27 7.35 1.25 5.52
N ASP A 28 7.78 1.27 6.78
CA ASP A 28 8.77 0.32 7.29
C ASP A 28 8.25 -1.13 7.26
N GLU A 29 6.94 -1.34 7.44
CA GLU A 29 6.31 -2.66 7.29
C GLU A 29 6.22 -3.06 5.82
N PHE A 30 5.90 -2.10 4.95
CA PHE A 30 5.90 -2.31 3.51
C PHE A 30 7.29 -2.73 3.01
N ALA A 31 8.33 -2.01 3.41
CA ALA A 31 9.71 -2.26 3.03
C ALA A 31 10.16 -3.68 3.39
N LYS A 32 9.81 -4.16 4.59
CA LYS A 32 10.06 -5.55 5.01
C LYS A 32 9.31 -6.55 4.15
N PHE A 33 8.03 -6.29 3.88
CA PHE A 33 7.21 -7.18 3.04
C PHE A 33 7.76 -7.30 1.62
N VAL A 34 8.22 -6.20 1.02
CA VAL A 34 8.69 -6.19 -0.37
C VAL A 34 10.19 -6.43 -0.55
N GLU A 35 10.93 -6.68 0.53
CA GLU A 35 12.39 -6.87 0.50
C GLU A 35 12.78 -7.91 -0.56
N LYS A 36 12.12 -9.07 -0.54
CA LYS A 36 12.34 -10.19 -1.47
C LYS A 36 11.63 -10.08 -2.82
N ILE A 37 10.78 -9.06 -3.00
CA ILE A 37 10.05 -8.87 -4.26
C ILE A 37 10.95 -8.11 -5.24
N PRO A 38 11.24 -8.62 -6.45
CA PRO A 38 12.06 -7.90 -7.42
C PRO A 38 11.42 -6.55 -7.76
N GLY A 39 12.26 -5.50 -7.75
CA GLY A 39 11.82 -4.16 -8.14
C GLY A 39 12.07 -3.89 -9.62
N GLU A 40 11.11 -3.26 -10.25
CA GLU A 40 11.21 -2.72 -11.61
C GLU A 40 11.87 -1.34 -11.57
N ASP A 41 12.68 -1.03 -12.59
CA ASP A 41 13.24 0.31 -12.72
C ASP A 41 12.25 1.18 -13.48
N VAL A 42 11.76 2.23 -12.83
CA VAL A 42 10.82 3.19 -13.42
C VAL A 42 11.40 4.59 -13.24
N GLY A 43 12.03 5.10 -14.29
CA GLY A 43 12.63 6.43 -14.28
C GLY A 43 13.82 6.57 -13.31
N GLY A 44 14.64 5.52 -13.15
CA GLY A 44 15.80 5.51 -12.26
C GLY A 44 15.48 5.23 -10.79
N VAL A 45 14.21 4.91 -10.48
CA VAL A 45 13.79 4.51 -9.14
C VAL A 45 13.34 3.06 -9.17
N LYS A 46 13.88 2.25 -8.26
CA LYS A 46 13.39 0.89 -8.03
C LYS A 46 12.02 0.93 -7.37
N MET A 47 11.00 0.40 -8.05
CA MET A 47 9.62 0.37 -7.59
C MET A 47 9.06 -1.06 -7.63
N VAL A 48 8.04 -1.31 -6.83
CA VAL A 48 7.22 -2.53 -6.85
C VAL A 48 5.83 -2.15 -7.34
N ALA A 49 5.30 -2.94 -8.26
CA ALA A 49 3.94 -2.84 -8.71
C ALA A 49 2.97 -3.45 -7.68
N ALA A 50 1.96 -2.70 -7.25
CA ALA A 50 0.79 -3.21 -6.55
C ALA A 50 -0.42 -3.14 -7.49
N PHE A 51 -1.05 -4.28 -7.75
CA PHE A 51 -2.23 -4.36 -8.60
C PHE A 51 -3.48 -4.05 -7.80
N LEU A 52 -4.32 -3.15 -8.30
CA LEU A 52 -5.50 -2.64 -7.59
C LEU A 52 -6.79 -2.91 -8.35
N LYS A 53 -7.85 -3.23 -7.61
CA LYS A 53 -9.25 -3.13 -8.05
C LYS A 53 -10.14 -2.71 -6.89
N ALA A 54 -11.33 -2.24 -7.22
CA ALA A 54 -12.37 -2.06 -6.22
C ALA A 54 -12.81 -3.42 -5.69
N ALA A 55 -12.84 -3.57 -4.36
CA ALA A 55 -13.41 -4.71 -3.66
C ALA A 55 -14.94 -4.82 -3.83
N PRO A 56 -15.74 -3.72 -3.74
CA PRO A 56 -17.18 -3.83 -3.99
C PRO A 56 -17.45 -4.16 -5.46
N ALA A 57 -18.33 -5.13 -5.70
CA ALA A 57 -18.75 -5.52 -7.04
C ALA A 57 -19.33 -4.31 -7.81
N GLY A 58 -18.82 -4.06 -9.01
CA GLY A 58 -19.21 -2.90 -9.82
C GLY A 58 -18.60 -1.56 -9.38
N GLY A 59 -17.78 -1.55 -8.32
CA GLY A 59 -17.01 -0.36 -7.92
C GLY A 59 -15.99 0.02 -9.00
N THR A 60 -15.82 1.33 -9.21
CA THR A 60 -14.80 1.88 -10.11
C THR A 60 -13.75 2.61 -9.28
N LEU A 61 -12.47 2.24 -9.47
CA LEU A 61 -11.35 2.95 -8.86
C LEU A 61 -11.04 4.20 -9.69
N ASP A 62 -11.11 5.35 -9.03
CA ASP A 62 -10.70 6.65 -9.57
C ASP A 62 -9.38 7.06 -8.88
N PRO A 63 -8.22 7.00 -9.57
CA PRO A 63 -6.92 7.33 -8.99
C PRO A 63 -6.82 8.76 -8.45
N ALA A 64 -7.52 9.72 -9.05
CA ALA A 64 -7.49 11.11 -8.61
C ALA A 64 -8.21 11.26 -7.27
N LYS A 65 -9.36 10.60 -7.09
CA LYS A 65 -10.05 10.52 -5.79
C LYS A 65 -9.29 9.70 -4.77
N ALA A 66 -8.56 8.69 -5.22
CA ALA A 66 -7.77 7.85 -4.32
C ALA A 66 -6.58 8.60 -3.71
N ASN A 67 -6.00 9.57 -4.42
CA ASN A 67 -4.93 10.43 -3.92
C ASN A 67 -3.80 9.64 -3.23
N PHE A 68 -3.31 8.62 -3.93
CA PHE A 68 -2.26 7.73 -3.47
C PHE A 68 -0.96 8.51 -3.22
N ARG A 69 -0.44 8.43 -1.99
CA ARG A 69 0.72 9.21 -1.56
C ARG A 69 1.52 8.51 -0.48
N ILE A 70 2.78 8.92 -0.33
CA ILE A 70 3.62 8.62 0.82
C ILE A 70 3.68 9.88 1.67
N ARG A 71 3.20 9.83 2.92
CA ARG A 71 3.41 10.92 3.88
C ARG A 71 4.70 10.68 4.65
N MET A 72 5.61 11.63 4.52
CA MET A 72 6.90 11.66 5.19
C MET A 72 6.75 12.02 6.67
N ALA A 73 7.76 11.70 7.48
CA ALA A 73 7.77 12.03 8.91
C ALA A 73 7.74 13.55 9.18
N ASP A 74 8.21 14.38 8.24
CA ASP A 74 8.15 15.84 8.31
C ASP A 74 6.77 16.42 7.89
N GLY A 75 5.81 15.57 7.55
CA GLY A 75 4.47 15.94 7.12
C GLY A 75 4.32 16.22 5.62
N SER A 76 5.42 16.26 4.86
CA SER A 76 5.37 16.39 3.40
C SER A 76 4.75 15.13 2.75
N ALA A 77 4.24 15.27 1.54
CA ALA A 77 3.62 14.18 0.80
C ALA A 77 4.28 14.01 -0.58
N VAL A 78 4.65 12.76 -0.90
CA VAL A 78 5.14 12.37 -2.21
C VAL A 78 4.02 11.63 -2.95
N PRO A 79 3.51 12.17 -4.07
CA PRO A 79 2.47 11.49 -4.83
C PRO A 79 3.01 10.20 -5.43
N MET A 80 2.20 9.14 -5.42
CA MET A 80 2.54 7.87 -6.04
C MET A 80 1.95 7.77 -7.44
N ARG A 81 2.69 7.15 -8.36
CA ARG A 81 2.23 6.91 -9.73
C ARG A 81 1.26 5.74 -9.74
N CYS A 82 0.07 5.95 -10.30
CA CYS A 82 -0.94 4.91 -10.50
C CYS A 82 -1.33 4.89 -11.97
N ASP A 83 -1.05 3.77 -12.64
CA ASP A 83 -1.36 3.58 -14.05
C ASP A 83 -2.64 2.75 -14.20
N THR A 84 -3.46 3.07 -15.18
CA THR A 84 -4.60 2.24 -15.57
C THR A 84 -4.10 1.09 -16.44
N LEU A 85 -4.52 -0.14 -16.13
CA LEU A 85 -4.24 -1.31 -16.95
C LEU A 85 -5.14 -1.27 -18.20
N PRO A 86 -4.70 -1.87 -19.32
CA PRO A 86 -5.57 -2.05 -20.48
C PRO A 86 -6.87 -2.75 -20.10
N ALA A 87 -7.97 -2.35 -20.73
CA ALA A 87 -9.29 -2.90 -20.46
C ALA A 87 -9.39 -4.40 -20.84
N LYS A 88 -8.58 -4.84 -21.80
CA LYS A 88 -8.52 -6.23 -22.26
C LYS A 88 -7.12 -6.79 -22.06
N ALA A 89 -7.04 -8.07 -21.70
CA ALA A 89 -5.77 -8.70 -21.39
C ALA A 89 -4.86 -8.82 -22.62
N GLU A 90 -5.43 -9.08 -23.80
CA GLU A 90 -4.70 -9.18 -25.06
C GLU A 90 -3.98 -7.89 -25.47
N ASP A 91 -4.42 -6.74 -24.95
CA ASP A 91 -3.79 -5.44 -25.24
C ASP A 91 -2.53 -5.20 -24.40
N SER A 92 -2.23 -6.06 -23.42
CA SER A 92 -1.01 -5.95 -22.62
C SER A 92 0.12 -6.85 -23.14
N THR A 93 1.28 -6.24 -23.35
CA THR A 93 2.51 -6.95 -23.74
C THR A 93 3.16 -7.69 -22.56
N ASP A 94 2.90 -7.27 -21.32
CA ASP A 94 3.45 -7.87 -20.09
C ASP A 94 2.60 -9.08 -19.64
N PRO A 95 3.16 -10.31 -19.61
CA PRO A 95 2.44 -11.50 -19.15
C PRO A 95 1.86 -11.39 -17.73
N VAL A 96 2.51 -10.66 -16.82
CA VAL A 96 2.03 -10.45 -15.45
C VAL A 96 0.76 -9.61 -15.49
N ASP A 97 0.78 -8.50 -16.23
CA ASP A 97 -0.38 -7.63 -16.40
C ASP A 97 -1.54 -8.36 -17.05
N ARG A 98 -1.30 -9.15 -18.10
CA ARG A 98 -2.33 -9.98 -18.73
C ARG A 98 -3.07 -10.84 -17.72
N LYS A 99 -2.33 -11.54 -16.87
CA LYS A 99 -2.90 -12.40 -15.83
C LYS A 99 -3.72 -11.59 -14.81
N ARG A 100 -3.25 -10.40 -14.43
CA ARG A 100 -3.94 -9.52 -13.47
C ARG A 100 -5.22 -8.94 -14.05
N ILE A 101 -5.22 -8.52 -15.31
CA ILE A 101 -6.41 -8.06 -16.03
C ILE A 101 -7.47 -9.17 -16.08
N GLN A 102 -7.07 -10.40 -16.40
CA GLN A 102 -7.98 -11.56 -16.39
C GLN A 102 -8.58 -11.85 -15.00
N MET A 103 -7.90 -11.45 -13.92
CA MET A 103 -8.38 -11.54 -12.54
C MET A 103 -9.21 -10.31 -12.09
N GLY A 104 -9.46 -9.36 -13.00
CA GLY A 104 -10.27 -8.16 -12.76
C GLY A 104 -9.51 -6.99 -12.15
N PHE A 105 -8.18 -7.01 -12.13
CA PHE A 105 -7.39 -5.85 -11.71
C PHE A 105 -7.43 -4.76 -12.79
N THR A 106 -7.55 -3.50 -12.36
CA THR A 106 -7.77 -2.35 -13.26
C THR A 106 -6.66 -1.33 -13.22
N HIS A 107 -5.85 -1.31 -12.16
CA HIS A 107 -4.79 -0.34 -11.99
C HIS A 107 -3.51 -1.00 -11.45
N LYS A 108 -2.39 -0.32 -11.68
CA LYS A 108 -1.06 -0.65 -11.18
C LYS A 108 -0.50 0.57 -10.44
N LEU A 109 -0.35 0.45 -9.12
CA LEU A 109 0.26 1.46 -8.27
C LEU A 109 1.75 1.15 -8.12
N TRP A 110 2.60 2.14 -8.40
CA TRP A 110 4.04 2.01 -8.28
C TRP A 110 4.51 2.55 -6.94
N ILE A 111 5.06 1.66 -6.12
CA ILE A 111 5.54 1.98 -4.78
C ILE A 111 7.07 1.85 -4.76
N PRO A 112 7.83 2.90 -4.43
CA PRO A 112 9.29 2.83 -4.33
C PRO A 112 9.77 1.72 -3.37
N LYS A 113 11.01 1.25 -3.53
CA LYS A 113 11.65 0.28 -2.61
C LYS A 113 12.63 0.91 -1.62
N ASP A 114 12.79 2.22 -1.63
CA ASP A 114 13.86 2.92 -0.89
C ASP A 114 13.52 3.08 0.60
N ALA A 115 13.82 2.04 1.40
CA ALA A 115 13.50 2.01 2.82
C ALA A 115 14.21 3.12 3.62
N GLU A 116 15.42 3.51 3.23
CA GLU A 116 16.18 4.55 3.93
C GLU A 116 15.55 5.92 3.69
N LYS A 117 15.23 6.25 2.44
CA LYS A 117 14.59 7.52 2.08
C LYS A 117 13.23 7.71 2.72
N TYR A 118 12.44 6.65 2.81
CA TYR A 118 11.04 6.69 3.30
C TYR A 118 10.90 6.15 4.73
N LYS A 119 11.99 6.10 5.49
CA LYS A 119 11.98 5.62 6.88
C LYS A 119 11.00 6.41 7.74
N GLY A 120 10.12 5.70 8.46
CA GLY A 120 9.10 6.32 9.31
C GLY A 120 7.97 7.04 8.54
N ALA A 121 7.92 6.90 7.21
CA ALA A 121 6.81 7.38 6.40
C ALA A 121 5.60 6.44 6.47
N ALA A 122 4.48 6.87 5.90
CA ALA A 122 3.26 6.06 5.74
C ALA A 122 2.72 6.13 4.31
N LEU A 123 2.29 5.00 3.77
CA LEU A 123 1.51 4.90 2.54
C LEU A 123 0.05 5.26 2.84
N LEU A 124 -0.57 6.08 1.99
CA LEU A 124 -1.91 6.62 2.21
C LEU A 124 -2.72 6.70 0.93
N ASN A 125 -4.04 6.70 1.12
CA ASN A 125 -5.06 7.01 0.11
C ASN A 125 -6.33 7.53 0.81
N ASP A 126 -7.18 8.20 0.06
CA ASP A 126 -8.42 8.84 0.55
C ASP A 126 -9.67 7.98 0.28
N LEU A 127 -9.52 6.72 -0.14
CA LEU A 127 -10.67 5.84 -0.40
C LEU A 127 -11.28 5.34 0.91
N PRO A 128 -12.55 4.90 0.92
CA PRO A 128 -13.12 4.26 2.10
C PRO A 128 -12.33 3.00 2.52
N GLN A 129 -12.27 2.73 3.82
CA GLN A 129 -11.66 1.51 4.35
C GLN A 129 -12.32 0.27 3.70
N GLY A 130 -11.51 -0.69 3.27
CA GLY A 130 -11.98 -1.91 2.60
C GLY A 130 -12.42 -1.72 1.15
N PHE A 131 -12.29 -0.52 0.57
CA PHE A 131 -12.63 -0.28 -0.83
C PHE A 131 -11.66 -0.95 -1.81
N LEU A 132 -10.37 -1.07 -1.44
CA LEU A 132 -9.35 -1.63 -2.32
C LEU A 132 -9.08 -3.11 -2.04
N GLU A 133 -9.04 -3.89 -3.11
CA GLU A 133 -8.30 -5.15 -3.13
C GLU A 133 -6.93 -4.88 -3.74
N ILE A 134 -5.87 -5.23 -3.01
CA ILE A 134 -4.48 -4.98 -3.37
C ILE A 134 -3.77 -6.32 -3.52
N GLN A 135 -3.05 -6.51 -4.63
CA GLN A 135 -2.24 -7.69 -4.85
C GLN A 135 -0.83 -7.34 -5.30
N PHE A 136 0.16 -7.86 -4.59
CA PHE A 136 1.56 -7.74 -4.96
C PHE A 136 2.01 -8.91 -5.85
N PRO A 137 3.04 -8.72 -6.69
CA PRO A 137 3.72 -9.83 -7.35
C PRO A 137 4.29 -10.78 -6.29
N LEU A 138 4.27 -12.07 -6.60
CA LEU A 138 4.85 -13.06 -5.71
C LEU A 138 6.38 -12.92 -5.72
N PRO A 139 7.04 -13.14 -4.57
CA PRO A 139 8.49 -13.30 -4.58
C PRO A 139 8.88 -14.45 -5.51
N PRO A 140 10.07 -14.42 -6.11
CA PRO A 140 10.60 -15.55 -6.87
C PRO A 140 10.54 -16.79 -5.99
N ARG A 141 10.13 -17.94 -6.54
CA ARG A 141 10.23 -19.20 -5.80
C ARG A 141 11.70 -19.44 -5.49
N GLU A 142 12.05 -19.56 -4.21
CA GLU A 142 13.36 -20.09 -3.82
C GLU A 142 13.42 -21.51 -4.41
N VAL A 143 14.18 -21.70 -5.50
CA VAL A 143 14.50 -23.03 -5.99
C VAL A 143 15.48 -23.60 -4.99
N PRO A 144 15.16 -24.70 -4.27
CA PRO A 144 16.15 -25.32 -3.40
C PRO A 144 17.38 -25.65 -4.24
N ALA A 145 18.56 -25.24 -3.77
CA ALA A 145 19.82 -25.56 -4.43
C ALA A 145 19.92 -27.10 -4.61
N PRO A 146 20.47 -27.57 -5.74
CA PRO A 146 20.60 -28.99 -6.02
C PRO A 146 21.41 -29.75 -4.96
#